data_AF-A0A3B3I0Q1-F1
#
_entry.id   AF-A0A3B3I0Q1-F1
#
_cell.length_a   1.000
_cell.length_b   1.000
_cell.length_c   1.000
_cell.angle_alpha   90.00
_cell.angle_beta   90.00
_cell.angle_gamma   90.00
#
_symmetry.space_group_name_H-M   'P 1'
#
loop_
_entity.id
_entity.type
_entity.pdbx_description
1 polymer ?
#
loop_
_entity_poly.entity_id
_entity_poly.type
_entity_poly.pdbx_seq_one_letter_code
_entity_poly.pdbx_strand_id
1 'polypeptide(L)'
;MNLWAVLTVTLCGILPTGAEVVNTFIYCSEYFYKGKHPLGFDQNAKQICQKTFYSGYYFASLYSTVHRIPLYSAYTFSFACNNQEGRKSGNWYIEPQLSQDEDPNYATMPYMKSYTARDSGNIKVKQSIDEDYKHTGYDRGHLNPNSFQCNDGRGATFTLTNAVPMDACFNRVHWKDWEAEVIAILRQQDRTGTAYLVTGAVPSSNVLEKIPKQGIFDDDDDRDFNRVTVPTHIWTAVCYIHPTNEEESFSFGYIGLNKPHGSIHVKKITDLTNHLSTLYVSNNLKIFEDDCTFSNQKRKSETVIKKLGRRIQLPMGNRLTMTPDVMNTLHAAMSLSDDETVTYPAKRGRITDLKVDFIYNNVQTWLRGMEAMKLTFGLACVLSTPFAGRVRDELRRKRQTSEELVCRIAPEVLDSCATSCLFNEIARDYYCSTGTMTVRCSPTYSDIAVNGERCKSDHTCGHHGSYDYYWCNTESSWQYCSPPLPLGKTDKGKFCSSKRNCAKYGYSYYWCDLDDGSWQYCTR
;
A
#
# COMPACT_ATOMS: atom_id res chain seq x y z
N MET A 1 -2.79 -43.73 73.78
CA MET A 1 -2.55 -44.95 72.98
C MET A 1 -3.70 -45.02 71.98
N ASN A 2 -3.57 -44.83 70.66
CA ASN A 2 -2.44 -44.78 69.75
C ASN A 2 -2.76 -43.85 68.55
N LEU A 3 -1.72 -43.22 68.02
CA LEU A 3 -1.66 -42.56 66.71
C LEU A 3 -2.25 -43.43 65.59
N TRP A 4 -2.97 -42.84 64.64
CA TRP A 4 -2.85 -43.21 63.22
C TRP A 4 -2.81 -41.95 62.34
N ALA A 5 -1.77 -41.89 61.52
CA ALA A 5 -1.41 -40.80 60.64
C ALA A 5 -2.35 -40.70 59.44
N VAL A 6 -2.74 -39.47 59.08
CA VAL A 6 -3.41 -39.18 57.80
C VAL A 6 -2.32 -38.85 56.78
N LEU A 7 -2.12 -39.76 55.82
CA LEU A 7 -1.33 -39.52 54.63
C LEU A 7 -2.11 -38.59 53.69
N THR A 8 -1.72 -37.32 53.61
CA THR A 8 -2.20 -36.40 52.58
C THR A 8 -1.43 -36.65 51.29
N VAL A 9 -2.02 -37.42 50.37
CA VAL A 9 -1.57 -37.48 48.98
C VAL A 9 -1.89 -36.14 48.32
N THR A 10 -0.88 -35.30 48.18
CA THR A 10 -0.94 -34.09 47.37
C THR A 10 -1.01 -34.53 45.90
N LEU A 11 -2.22 -34.59 45.34
CA LEU A 11 -2.39 -34.62 43.89
C LEU A 11 -1.89 -33.28 43.34
N CYS A 12 -0.62 -33.27 42.96
CA CYS A 12 -0.10 -32.30 42.01
C CYS A 12 -0.83 -32.58 40.69
N GLY A 13 -1.94 -31.86 40.46
CA GLY A 13 -2.67 -31.90 39.21
C GLY A 13 -1.72 -31.54 38.08
N ILE A 14 -1.34 -32.54 37.29
CA ILE A 14 -0.70 -32.32 36.00
C ILE A 14 -1.76 -31.63 35.15
N LEU A 15 -1.67 -30.31 35.06
CA LEU A 15 -2.42 -29.54 34.07
C LEU A 15 -2.03 -30.11 32.69
N PRO A 16 -2.98 -30.54 31.85
CA PRO A 16 -2.66 -31.00 30.51
C PRO A 16 -2.02 -29.82 29.76
N THR A 17 -0.73 -29.94 29.51
CA THR A 17 0.08 -29.02 28.73
C THR A 17 -0.19 -29.31 27.25
N GLY A 18 -1.30 -28.79 26.75
CA GLY A 18 -1.70 -28.88 25.34
C GLY A 18 -1.80 -27.48 24.73
N ALA A 19 -1.17 -27.28 23.58
CA ALA A 19 -1.03 -26.00 22.91
C ALA A 19 -1.13 -26.22 21.40
N GLU A 20 -2.23 -25.77 20.80
CA GLU A 20 -2.83 -26.40 19.62
C GLU A 20 -3.81 -25.40 18.95
N VAL A 21 -4.50 -25.79 17.86
CA VAL A 21 -5.83 -25.23 17.60
C VAL A 21 -6.66 -25.48 18.86
N VAL A 22 -6.94 -24.41 19.62
CA VAL A 22 -7.52 -24.52 20.95
C VAL A 22 -9.03 -24.39 20.92
N ASN A 23 -9.68 -25.02 21.90
CA ASN A 23 -11.11 -24.79 22.14
C ASN A 23 -11.36 -23.42 22.78
N THR A 24 -10.42 -22.91 23.58
CA THR A 24 -10.50 -21.61 24.22
C THR A 24 -9.13 -20.92 24.30
N PHE A 25 -9.10 -19.59 24.18
CA PHE A 25 -7.89 -18.79 24.35
C PHE A 25 -7.34 -18.73 25.79
N ILE A 26 -7.88 -19.50 26.74
CA ILE A 26 -7.41 -19.48 28.14
C ILE A 26 -5.91 -19.76 28.25
N TYR A 27 -5.39 -20.63 27.38
CA TYR A 27 -4.00 -21.05 27.38
C TYR A 27 -3.01 -19.96 26.93
N CYS A 28 -3.47 -18.97 26.16
CA CYS A 28 -2.66 -17.84 25.71
C CYS A 28 -3.31 -16.50 26.09
N SER A 29 -4.03 -16.50 27.21
CA SER A 29 -4.77 -15.33 27.74
C SER A 29 -3.87 -14.14 28.04
N GLU A 30 -2.58 -14.39 28.32
CA GLU A 30 -1.54 -13.38 28.57
C GLU A 30 -1.33 -12.37 27.43
N TYR A 31 -1.69 -12.73 26.19
CA TYR A 31 -1.58 -11.83 25.04
C TYR A 31 -2.78 -10.91 24.85
N PHE A 32 -3.81 -11.08 25.67
CA PHE A 32 -5.03 -10.29 25.62
C PHE A 32 -5.08 -9.32 26.79
N TYR A 33 -5.47 -8.08 26.49
CA TYR A 33 -5.71 -7.09 27.53
C TYR A 33 -6.79 -7.59 28.51
N LYS A 34 -6.49 -7.54 29.82
CA LYS A 34 -7.31 -8.12 30.89
C LYS A 34 -7.62 -9.63 30.74
N GLY A 35 -6.84 -10.35 29.93
CA GLY A 35 -7.11 -11.76 29.62
C GLY A 35 -8.39 -11.98 28.79
N LYS A 36 -8.91 -10.95 28.12
CA LYS A 36 -10.16 -10.98 27.36
C LYS A 36 -9.91 -10.79 25.87
N HIS A 37 -10.25 -11.81 25.08
CA HIS A 37 -10.08 -11.78 23.64
C HIS A 37 -11.14 -10.88 22.96
N PRO A 38 -10.84 -10.36 21.75
CA PRO A 38 -11.82 -9.63 20.96
C PRO A 38 -13.12 -10.43 20.72
N LEU A 39 -14.26 -9.73 20.72
CA LEU A 39 -15.61 -10.29 20.56
C LEU A 39 -16.27 -9.77 19.27
N GLY A 40 -17.33 -10.45 18.83
CA GLY A 40 -18.13 -10.06 17.67
C GLY A 40 -17.52 -10.39 16.31
N PHE A 41 -16.51 -11.27 16.28
CA PHE A 41 -15.98 -11.91 15.07
C PHE A 41 -16.68 -13.25 14.80
N ASP A 42 -16.40 -13.88 13.65
CA ASP A 42 -16.96 -15.19 13.27
C ASP A 42 -16.73 -16.25 14.36
N GLN A 43 -17.83 -16.78 14.91
CA GLN A 43 -17.80 -17.78 15.98
C GLN A 43 -17.32 -19.16 15.51
N ASN A 44 -17.34 -19.40 14.19
CA ASN A 44 -16.84 -20.64 13.59
C ASN A 44 -15.33 -20.59 13.32
N ALA A 45 -14.72 -19.41 13.45
CA ALA A 45 -13.28 -19.26 13.30
C ALA A 45 -12.52 -20.03 14.38
N LYS A 46 -11.35 -20.53 14.01
CA LYS A 46 -10.51 -21.37 14.86
C LYS A 46 -9.61 -20.52 15.73
N GLN A 47 -9.61 -20.81 17.02
CA GLN A 47 -8.73 -20.16 17.99
C GLN A 47 -7.38 -20.88 17.96
N ILE A 48 -6.29 -20.12 17.82
CA ILE A 48 -4.94 -20.68 17.69
C ILE A 48 -4.04 -19.93 18.65
N CYS A 49 -3.36 -20.66 19.53
CA CYS A 49 -2.28 -20.12 20.34
C CYS A 49 -0.94 -20.57 19.72
N GLN A 50 -0.21 -19.65 19.08
CA GLN A 50 0.96 -19.99 18.27
C GLN A 50 2.17 -20.38 19.12
N LYS A 51 2.78 -21.52 18.79
CA LYS A 51 4.01 -22.02 19.42
C LYS A 51 4.89 -22.81 18.46
N THR A 52 6.18 -22.87 18.78
CA THR A 52 7.15 -23.73 18.10
C THR A 52 7.34 -25.04 18.87
N PHE A 53 8.11 -25.99 18.31
CA PHE A 53 8.30 -27.33 18.90
C PHE A 53 8.80 -27.31 20.36
N TYR A 54 9.78 -26.45 20.68
CA TYR A 54 10.46 -26.43 21.98
C TYR A 54 10.01 -25.31 22.92
N SER A 55 8.99 -24.53 22.57
CA SER A 55 8.68 -23.27 23.25
C SER A 55 7.26 -23.20 23.81
N GLY A 56 7.06 -22.22 24.70
CA GLY A 56 5.73 -21.72 25.06
C GLY A 56 5.05 -20.99 23.90
N TYR A 57 3.88 -20.42 24.19
CA TYR A 57 3.13 -19.59 23.27
C TYR A 57 3.84 -18.25 23.03
N TYR A 58 3.59 -17.66 21.86
CA TYR A 58 4.15 -16.35 21.49
C TYR A 58 3.09 -15.28 21.19
N PHE A 59 1.91 -15.71 20.74
CA PHE A 59 0.77 -14.86 20.44
C PHE A 59 -0.47 -15.74 20.22
N ALA A 60 -1.61 -15.10 19.98
CA ALA A 60 -2.87 -15.75 19.66
C ALA A 60 -3.41 -15.24 18.32
N SER A 61 -4.05 -16.10 17.52
CA SER A 61 -4.81 -15.70 16.33
C SER A 61 -6.18 -16.34 16.28
N LEU A 62 -7.16 -15.59 15.78
CA LEU A 62 -8.45 -16.11 15.38
C LEU A 62 -8.46 -16.30 13.86
N TYR A 63 -8.65 -17.53 13.40
CA TYR A 63 -8.41 -17.93 12.01
C TYR A 63 -9.68 -18.39 11.30
N SER A 64 -10.02 -17.77 10.17
CA SER A 64 -11.16 -18.20 9.37
C SER A 64 -10.73 -19.27 8.36
N THR A 65 -11.24 -20.50 8.51
CA THR A 65 -11.01 -21.58 7.55
C THR A 65 -11.75 -21.35 6.23
N VAL A 66 -12.81 -20.53 6.24
CA VAL A 66 -13.59 -20.16 5.05
C VAL A 66 -12.80 -19.19 4.17
N HIS A 67 -12.20 -18.18 4.78
CA HIS A 67 -11.39 -17.18 4.06
C HIS A 67 -9.92 -17.59 3.91
N ARG A 68 -9.48 -18.59 4.67
CA ARG A 68 -8.09 -19.07 4.77
C ARG A 68 -7.09 -17.98 5.17
N ILE A 69 -7.54 -17.07 6.05
CA ILE A 69 -6.77 -15.98 6.63
C ILE A 69 -7.12 -15.80 8.11
N PRO A 70 -6.20 -15.29 8.94
CA PRO A 70 -6.54 -14.77 10.25
C PRO A 70 -7.46 -13.56 10.17
N LEU A 71 -8.48 -13.52 11.01
CA LEU A 71 -9.31 -12.35 11.26
C LEU A 71 -8.58 -11.34 12.14
N TYR A 72 -7.85 -11.83 13.14
CA TYR A 72 -6.91 -11.06 13.94
C TYR A 72 -5.82 -11.92 14.56
N SER A 73 -4.74 -11.26 14.97
CA SER A 73 -3.69 -11.77 15.84
C SER A 73 -3.45 -10.79 17.00
N ALA A 74 -3.45 -11.32 18.23
CA ALA A 74 -3.23 -10.59 19.47
C ALA A 74 -1.88 -10.96 20.08
N TYR A 75 -1.09 -9.97 20.46
CA TYR A 75 0.28 -10.12 20.92
C TYR A 75 0.69 -8.97 21.86
N THR A 76 1.77 -9.15 22.61
CA THR A 76 2.35 -8.11 23.46
C THR A 76 3.67 -7.62 22.87
N PHE A 77 4.00 -6.36 23.14
CA PHE A 77 5.29 -5.80 22.75
C PHE A 77 6.33 -6.01 23.85
N SER A 78 7.45 -6.66 23.51
CA SER A 78 8.54 -6.87 24.46
C SER A 78 9.59 -5.76 24.38
N PHE A 79 9.69 -4.98 25.45
CA PHE A 79 10.68 -3.91 25.62
C PHE A 79 12.12 -4.42 25.73
N ALA A 80 12.31 -5.72 25.97
CA ALA A 80 13.64 -6.34 26.04
C ALA A 80 14.21 -6.69 24.66
N CYS A 81 13.39 -6.68 23.60
CA CYS A 81 13.82 -7.01 22.26
C CYS A 81 14.73 -5.91 21.67
N ASN A 82 16.04 -6.18 21.61
CA ASN A 82 16.97 -5.41 20.80
C ASN A 82 16.89 -5.93 19.36
N ASN A 83 16.27 -5.17 18.45
CA ASN A 83 16.06 -5.53 17.03
C ASN A 83 17.37 -5.54 16.20
N GLN A 84 18.44 -6.14 16.72
CA GLN A 84 19.76 -6.21 16.09
C GLN A 84 19.88 -7.40 15.12
N GLU A 85 19.08 -8.45 15.29
CA GLU A 85 19.02 -9.50 14.28
C GLU A 85 18.17 -9.03 13.09
N GLY A 86 18.67 -9.20 11.87
CA GLY A 86 17.89 -8.97 10.65
C GLY A 86 16.70 -9.92 10.56
N ARG A 87 15.78 -9.66 9.63
CA ARG A 87 14.68 -10.60 9.29
C ARG A 87 15.33 -11.91 8.84
N LYS A 88 15.20 -12.96 9.64
CA LYS A 88 15.60 -14.31 9.21
C LYS A 88 14.66 -14.71 8.07
N SER A 89 15.20 -15.02 6.89
CA SER A 89 14.43 -15.72 5.86
C SER A 89 14.17 -17.13 6.37
N GLY A 90 12.93 -17.42 6.74
CA GLY A 90 12.52 -18.73 7.27
C GLY A 90 11.55 -19.43 6.34
N ASN A 91 11.42 -20.75 6.53
CA ASN A 91 10.33 -21.52 5.95
C ASN A 91 9.00 -21.02 6.53
N TRP A 92 7.95 -21.00 5.71
CA TRP A 92 6.60 -20.73 6.20
C TRP A 92 6.01 -22.00 6.81
N TYR A 93 5.36 -21.83 7.95
CA TYR A 93 4.73 -22.89 8.71
C TYR A 93 3.21 -22.89 8.49
N ILE A 94 2.62 -24.05 8.72
CA ILE A 94 1.17 -24.28 8.82
C ILE A 94 0.82 -24.76 10.23
N GLU A 95 -0.48 -24.80 10.54
CA GLU A 95 -1.00 -25.41 11.76
C GLU A 95 -1.60 -26.78 11.42
N PRO A 96 -0.91 -27.90 11.72
CA PRO A 96 -1.35 -29.23 11.29
C PRO A 96 -2.77 -29.58 11.73
N GLN A 97 -3.17 -29.15 12.92
CA GLN A 97 -4.42 -29.57 13.58
C GLN A 97 -5.66 -28.97 12.89
N LEU A 98 -5.50 -27.92 12.07
CA LEU A 98 -6.56 -27.46 11.18
C LEU A 98 -6.96 -28.51 10.15
N SER A 99 -6.06 -29.43 9.82
CA SER A 99 -6.24 -30.47 8.79
C SER A 99 -6.33 -31.88 9.38
N GLN A 100 -6.62 -32.01 10.67
CA GLN A 100 -6.73 -33.30 11.36
C GLN A 100 -7.78 -34.26 10.78
N ASP A 101 -8.84 -33.73 10.17
CA ASP A 101 -9.89 -34.53 9.55
C ASP A 101 -9.42 -35.19 8.24
N GLU A 102 -8.40 -34.60 7.60
CA GLU A 102 -7.81 -35.08 6.34
C GLU A 102 -6.58 -35.97 6.59
N ASP A 103 -5.85 -35.72 7.68
CA ASP A 103 -4.74 -36.57 8.16
C ASP A 103 -4.79 -36.69 9.69
N PRO A 104 -5.26 -37.83 10.23
CA PRO A 104 -5.38 -38.05 11.67
C PRO A 104 -4.07 -37.93 12.45
N ASN A 105 -2.90 -38.07 11.80
CA ASN A 105 -1.62 -37.89 12.49
C ASN A 105 -1.43 -36.44 12.96
N TYR A 106 -2.07 -35.49 12.28
CA TYR A 106 -1.99 -34.08 12.65
C TYR A 106 -2.73 -33.71 13.94
N ALA A 107 -3.68 -34.53 14.39
CA ALA A 107 -4.36 -34.32 15.68
C ALA A 107 -3.39 -34.34 16.87
N THR A 108 -2.25 -35.05 16.75
CA THR A 108 -1.30 -35.24 17.86
C THR A 108 -0.07 -34.32 17.79
N MET A 109 -0.03 -33.40 16.82
CA MET A 109 1.13 -32.53 16.60
C MET A 109 0.84 -31.12 17.12
N PRO A 110 1.22 -30.74 18.36
CA PRO A 110 0.80 -29.50 19.03
C PRO A 110 1.72 -28.30 18.74
N TYR A 111 2.17 -28.12 17.49
CA TYR A 111 3.05 -27.01 17.11
C TYR A 111 3.02 -26.77 15.60
N MET A 112 3.41 -25.56 15.20
CA MET A 112 3.50 -25.19 13.80
C MET A 112 4.56 -26.04 13.07
N LYS A 113 4.27 -26.46 11.84
CA LYS A 113 5.14 -27.36 11.05
C LYS A 113 5.38 -26.78 9.65
N SER A 114 6.60 -26.95 9.14
CA SER A 114 6.89 -26.71 7.72
C SER A 114 6.29 -27.87 6.93
N TYR A 115 5.56 -27.58 5.86
CA TYR A 115 4.96 -28.61 5.00
C TYR A 115 5.75 -28.78 3.71
N THR A 116 5.52 -29.90 3.03
CA THR A 116 6.06 -30.17 1.70
C THR A 116 4.96 -30.12 0.64
N ALA A 117 5.32 -29.97 -0.64
CA ALA A 117 4.36 -30.01 -1.74
C ALA A 117 3.52 -31.30 -1.78
N ARG A 118 4.06 -32.43 -1.27
CA ARG A 118 3.32 -33.70 -1.17
C ARG A 118 2.24 -33.67 -0.09
N ASP A 119 2.45 -32.92 0.99
CA ASP A 119 1.48 -32.77 2.08
C ASP A 119 0.32 -31.81 1.69
N SER A 120 0.49 -31.04 0.61
CA SER A 120 -0.38 -29.92 0.25
C SER A 120 -1.82 -30.33 -0.05
N GLY A 121 -2.06 -31.51 -0.66
CA GLY A 121 -3.39 -31.96 -1.09
C GLY A 121 -4.41 -32.00 0.04
N ASN A 122 -4.00 -32.47 1.22
CA ASN A 122 -4.86 -32.59 2.40
C ASN A 122 -4.84 -31.31 3.26
N ILE A 123 -3.71 -30.60 3.29
CA ILE A 123 -3.55 -29.39 4.12
C ILE A 123 -4.38 -28.22 3.55
N LYS A 124 -4.45 -28.10 2.23
CA LYS A 124 -4.99 -26.94 1.51
C LYS A 124 -6.49 -26.70 1.69
N VAL A 125 -7.22 -27.67 2.23
CA VAL A 125 -8.68 -27.64 2.42
C VAL A 125 -9.08 -26.49 3.34
N LYS A 126 -8.51 -26.44 4.55
CA LYS A 126 -8.93 -25.53 5.63
C LYS A 126 -7.96 -24.39 5.91
N GLN A 127 -6.76 -24.41 5.33
CA GLN A 127 -5.78 -23.35 5.50
C GLN A 127 -5.09 -22.96 4.21
N SER A 128 -4.45 -21.79 4.23
CA SER A 128 -3.59 -21.35 3.13
C SER A 128 -2.25 -22.08 3.20
N ILE A 129 -1.64 -22.25 2.02
CA ILE A 129 -0.30 -22.79 1.83
C ILE A 129 0.55 -21.75 1.11
N ASP A 130 1.88 -21.90 1.16
CA ASP A 130 2.85 -21.00 0.53
C ASP A 130 2.60 -20.84 -0.98
N GLU A 131 2.19 -21.92 -1.66
CA GLU A 131 1.82 -21.92 -3.08
C GLU A 131 0.68 -20.94 -3.42
N ASP A 132 -0.25 -20.69 -2.49
CA ASP A 132 -1.37 -19.76 -2.72
C ASP A 132 -0.92 -18.32 -2.95
N TYR A 133 0.28 -17.99 -2.47
CA TYR A 133 0.87 -16.65 -2.53
C TYR A 133 1.93 -16.53 -3.63
N LYS A 134 2.36 -17.63 -4.26
CA LYS A 134 3.39 -17.59 -5.31
C LYS A 134 2.84 -16.94 -6.58
N HIS A 135 3.61 -16.03 -7.17
CA HIS A 135 3.27 -15.34 -8.42
C HIS A 135 1.93 -14.58 -8.43
N THR A 136 1.43 -14.13 -7.27
CA THR A 136 0.15 -13.39 -7.18
C THR A 136 0.32 -11.88 -7.11
N GLY A 137 1.56 -11.41 -6.90
CA GLY A 137 1.85 -9.99 -6.61
C GLY A 137 1.55 -9.57 -5.17
N TYR A 138 0.89 -10.42 -4.37
CA TYR A 138 0.63 -10.18 -2.96
C TYR A 138 1.77 -10.70 -2.08
N ASP A 139 2.06 -9.95 -1.03
CA ASP A 139 2.90 -10.43 0.06
C ASP A 139 2.09 -11.25 1.06
N ARG A 140 2.82 -12.11 1.77
CA ARG A 140 2.36 -12.71 3.03
C ARG A 140 2.53 -11.66 4.14
N GLY A 141 1.56 -10.74 4.22
CA GLY A 141 1.56 -9.67 5.20
C GLY A 141 1.23 -10.21 6.58
N HIS A 142 2.13 -10.00 7.54
CA HIS A 142 1.97 -10.52 8.91
C HIS A 142 0.97 -9.69 9.70
N LEU A 143 0.12 -10.32 10.52
CA LEU A 143 -0.71 -9.60 11.49
C LEU A 143 0.04 -9.38 12.81
N ASN A 144 0.70 -10.40 13.37
CA ASN A 144 1.76 -10.21 14.37
C ASN A 144 3.11 -10.02 13.64
N PRO A 145 3.64 -8.80 13.52
CA PRO A 145 4.79 -8.55 12.68
C PRO A 145 6.08 -9.04 13.33
N ASN A 146 6.99 -9.54 12.50
CA ASN A 146 8.29 -10.05 12.96
C ASN A 146 9.09 -9.03 13.79
N SER A 147 8.93 -7.74 13.51
CA SER A 147 9.63 -6.62 14.18
C SER A 147 9.18 -6.38 15.63
N PHE A 148 8.04 -6.93 16.05
CA PHE A 148 7.50 -6.84 17.41
C PHE A 148 7.94 -8.00 18.31
N GLN A 149 8.60 -9.02 17.74
CA GLN A 149 9.04 -10.23 18.44
C GLN A 149 10.57 -10.31 18.50
N CYS A 150 11.10 -11.12 19.42
CA CYS A 150 12.52 -11.47 19.49
C CYS A 150 12.75 -12.98 19.64
N ASN A 151 14.00 -13.39 19.43
CA ASN A 151 14.46 -14.78 19.53
C ASN A 151 13.55 -15.73 18.72
N ASP A 152 13.17 -16.87 19.29
CA ASP A 152 12.31 -17.87 18.66
C ASP A 152 10.88 -17.36 18.36
N GLY A 153 10.42 -16.31 19.07
CA GLY A 153 9.15 -15.65 18.79
C GLY A 153 9.10 -15.03 17.39
N ARG A 154 10.25 -14.64 16.84
CA ARG A 154 10.36 -14.22 15.43
C ARG A 154 10.11 -15.36 14.46
N GLY A 155 10.56 -16.56 14.77
CA GLY A 155 10.28 -17.75 13.97
C GLY A 155 8.78 -18.05 13.97
N ALA A 156 8.15 -17.89 15.14
CA ALA A 156 6.73 -18.13 15.31
C ALA A 156 5.82 -17.22 14.46
N THR A 157 6.30 -16.04 14.06
CA THR A 157 5.49 -15.14 13.21
C THR A 157 5.34 -15.66 11.77
N PHE A 158 6.21 -16.56 11.31
CA PHE A 158 6.20 -17.10 9.93
C PHE A 158 5.22 -18.26 9.74
N THR A 159 4.06 -18.23 10.39
CA THR A 159 2.96 -19.16 10.13
C THR A 159 1.94 -18.52 9.20
N LEU A 160 1.38 -19.28 8.26
CA LEU A 160 0.36 -18.78 7.33
C LEU A 160 -0.96 -18.44 8.03
N THR A 161 -1.17 -18.98 9.25
CA THR A 161 -2.29 -18.58 10.12
C THR A 161 -2.07 -17.23 10.82
N ASN A 162 -0.94 -16.57 10.57
CA ASN A 162 -0.62 -15.20 10.96
C ASN A 162 -0.46 -14.27 9.74
N ALA A 163 -0.72 -14.76 8.52
CA ALA A 163 -0.50 -14.01 7.29
C ALA A 163 -1.76 -13.84 6.46
N VAL A 164 -1.88 -12.68 5.82
CA VAL A 164 -2.94 -12.37 4.86
C VAL A 164 -2.34 -11.87 3.55
N PRO A 165 -3.05 -11.95 2.40
CA PRO A 165 -2.63 -11.30 1.18
C PRO A 165 -2.62 -9.79 1.35
N MET A 166 -1.45 -9.19 1.52
CA MET A 166 -1.29 -7.74 1.54
C MET A 166 -0.65 -7.26 0.25
N ASP A 167 -1.16 -6.19 -0.33
CA ASP A 167 -0.55 -5.57 -1.51
C ASP A 167 0.93 -5.25 -1.23
N ALA A 168 1.82 -5.54 -2.18
CA ALA A 168 3.26 -5.43 -1.95
C ALA A 168 3.70 -3.99 -1.64
N CYS A 169 3.11 -2.97 -2.27
CA CYS A 169 3.44 -1.57 -1.97
C CYS A 169 2.84 -1.16 -0.62
N PHE A 170 1.60 -1.56 -0.35
CA PHE A 170 0.98 -1.34 0.96
C PHE A 170 1.82 -1.94 2.09
N ASN A 171 2.17 -3.23 2.00
CA ASN A 171 2.88 -3.97 3.04
C ASN A 171 4.32 -3.47 3.24
N ARG A 172 5.10 -3.38 2.16
CA ARG A 172 6.56 -3.13 2.23
C ARG A 172 6.92 -1.67 2.50
N VAL A 173 6.01 -0.74 2.20
CA VAL A 173 6.24 0.70 2.33
C VAL A 173 5.30 1.27 3.38
N HIS A 174 4.01 1.38 3.07
CA HIS A 174 3.07 2.13 3.91
C HIS A 174 2.88 1.48 5.27
N TRP A 175 2.46 0.22 5.31
CA TRP A 175 2.20 -0.51 6.55
C TRP A 175 3.46 -0.66 7.41
N LYS A 176 4.60 -0.98 6.78
CA LYS A 176 5.91 -1.03 7.44
C LYS A 176 6.29 0.28 8.15
N ASP A 177 6.04 1.44 7.54
CA ASP A 177 6.33 2.74 8.15
C ASP A 177 5.46 2.97 9.40
N TRP A 178 4.20 2.55 9.36
CA TRP A 178 3.30 2.59 10.52
C TRP A 178 3.74 1.66 11.63
N GLU A 179 4.11 0.41 11.32
CA GLU A 179 4.67 -0.55 12.28
C GLU A 179 5.91 0.02 12.98
N ALA A 180 6.83 0.62 12.21
CA ALA A 180 8.06 1.19 12.73
C ALA A 180 7.83 2.34 13.72
N GLU A 181 6.87 3.22 13.42
CA GLU A 181 6.54 4.35 14.29
C GLU A 181 5.76 3.94 15.54
N VAL A 182 4.90 2.92 15.46
CA VAL A 182 4.30 2.31 16.65
C VAL A 182 5.39 1.78 17.58
N ILE A 183 6.37 1.04 17.05
CA ILE A 183 7.54 0.59 17.83
C ILE A 183 8.29 1.78 18.43
N ALA A 184 8.51 2.86 17.65
CA ALA A 184 9.22 4.04 18.14
C ALA A 184 8.49 4.74 19.29
N ILE A 185 7.16 4.75 19.28
CA ILE A 185 6.32 5.29 20.37
C ILE A 185 6.38 4.39 21.60
N LEU A 186 6.20 3.09 21.41
CA LEU A 186 6.23 2.13 22.52
C LEU A 186 7.60 2.17 23.22
N ARG A 187 8.71 2.25 22.48
CA ARG A 187 10.07 2.37 23.06
C ARG A 187 10.32 3.63 23.90
N GLN A 188 9.48 4.65 23.80
CA GLN A 188 9.58 5.86 24.61
C GLN A 188 8.82 5.73 25.95
N GLN A 189 8.10 4.64 26.16
CA GLN A 189 7.32 4.41 27.37
C GLN A 189 8.12 3.65 28.43
N ASP A 190 7.56 3.60 29.65
CA ASP A 190 8.13 2.81 30.73
C ASP A 190 8.18 1.32 30.34
N ARG A 191 9.36 0.72 30.46
CA ARG A 191 9.63 -0.68 30.08
C ARG A 191 8.99 -1.69 31.04
N THR A 192 8.54 -1.23 32.20
CA THR A 192 7.80 -2.02 33.20
C THR A 192 6.29 -2.03 32.92
N GLY A 193 5.81 -1.23 31.97
CA GLY A 193 4.45 -1.31 31.45
C GLY A 193 4.26 -2.42 30.42
N THR A 194 3.00 -2.66 30.08
CA THR A 194 2.61 -3.70 29.12
C THR A 194 1.84 -3.09 27.96
N ALA A 195 2.29 -3.34 26.74
CA ALA A 195 1.57 -2.97 25.53
C ALA A 195 0.93 -4.20 24.90
N TYR A 196 -0.41 -4.19 24.85
CA TYR A 196 -1.24 -5.17 24.16
C TYR A 196 -1.58 -4.64 22.77
N LEU A 197 -1.41 -5.49 21.77
CA LEU A 197 -1.70 -5.16 20.38
C LEU A 197 -2.62 -6.22 19.78
N VAL A 198 -3.56 -5.77 18.97
CA VAL A 198 -4.41 -6.63 18.14
C VAL A 198 -4.33 -6.10 16.73
N THR A 199 -3.86 -6.92 15.79
CA THR A 199 -3.84 -6.58 14.36
C THR A 199 -4.77 -7.52 13.62
N GLY A 200 -5.65 -6.97 12.78
CA GLY A 200 -6.68 -7.72 12.09
C GLY A 200 -6.81 -7.36 10.62
N ALA A 201 -7.56 -8.20 9.91
CA ALA A 201 -7.81 -8.08 8.49
C ALA A 201 -9.31 -8.26 8.21
N VAL A 202 -9.89 -7.33 7.46
CA VAL A 202 -11.31 -7.36 7.07
C VAL A 202 -11.42 -8.17 5.79
N PRO A 203 -11.97 -9.41 5.81
CA PRO A 203 -12.11 -10.21 4.60
C PRO A 203 -12.99 -9.48 3.56
N SER A 204 -12.65 -9.61 2.29
CA SER A 204 -13.53 -9.09 1.23
C SER A 204 -14.83 -9.86 1.17
N SER A 205 -15.95 -9.13 1.08
CA SER A 205 -17.26 -9.69 0.80
C SER A 205 -17.43 -10.09 -0.67
N ASN A 206 -16.58 -9.56 -1.57
CA ASN A 206 -16.55 -9.98 -2.96
C ASN A 206 -15.91 -11.37 -3.05
N VAL A 207 -16.71 -12.38 -3.36
CA VAL A 207 -16.29 -13.78 -3.49
C VAL A 207 -15.20 -13.99 -4.54
N LEU A 208 -15.07 -13.06 -5.49
CA LEU A 208 -14.03 -13.09 -6.51
C LEU A 208 -12.69 -12.60 -5.98
N GLU A 209 -12.62 -11.82 -4.90
CA GLU A 209 -11.36 -11.28 -4.35
C GLU A 209 -10.57 -12.34 -3.60
N LYS A 210 -10.04 -13.30 -4.35
CA LYS A 210 -9.23 -14.40 -3.84
C LYS A 210 -7.98 -14.59 -4.69
N ILE A 211 -6.94 -15.13 -4.07
CA ILE A 211 -5.71 -15.58 -4.71
C ILE A 211 -5.52 -17.09 -4.53
N PRO A 212 -4.75 -17.75 -5.41
CA PRO A 212 -4.21 -17.19 -6.65
C PRO A 212 -5.31 -16.97 -7.71
N LYS A 213 -5.15 -15.95 -8.56
CA LYS A 213 -6.01 -15.74 -9.72
C LYS A 213 -5.51 -16.59 -10.88
N GLN A 214 -6.43 -17.13 -11.66
CA GLN A 214 -6.09 -17.86 -12.88
C GLN A 214 -5.67 -16.88 -13.97
N GLY A 215 -4.45 -17.03 -14.48
CA GLY A 215 -3.94 -16.30 -15.63
C GLY A 215 -4.41 -16.91 -16.96
N ILE A 216 -4.29 -16.14 -18.04
CA ILE A 216 -4.64 -16.59 -19.42
C ILE A 216 -3.70 -17.71 -19.91
N PHE A 217 -2.52 -17.82 -19.31
CA PHE A 217 -1.49 -18.79 -19.68
C PHE A 217 -1.25 -19.87 -18.61
N ASP A 218 -2.07 -19.91 -17.55
CA ASP A 218 -1.96 -20.95 -16.52
C ASP A 218 -2.83 -22.15 -16.93
N ASP A 219 -2.27 -23.37 -16.89
CA ASP A 219 -3.07 -24.58 -17.08
C ASP A 219 -3.92 -24.87 -15.84
N ASP A 220 -5.16 -25.34 -16.02
CA ASP A 220 -6.11 -25.62 -14.93
C ASP A 220 -5.57 -26.64 -13.90
N ASP A 221 -4.66 -27.53 -14.34
CA ASP A 221 -4.06 -28.58 -13.50
C ASP A 221 -2.78 -28.14 -12.75
N ASP A 222 -2.25 -26.93 -13.01
CA ASP A 222 -0.97 -26.48 -12.43
C ASP A 222 -1.09 -26.16 -10.93
N ARG A 223 -2.23 -25.61 -10.51
CA ARG A 223 -2.55 -25.33 -9.09
C ARG A 223 -4.02 -25.00 -8.89
N ASP A 224 -4.47 -25.08 -7.64
CA ASP A 224 -5.79 -24.58 -7.28
C ASP A 224 -5.84 -23.05 -7.24
N PHE A 225 -6.86 -22.46 -7.87
CA PHE A 225 -7.11 -21.02 -7.89
C PHE A 225 -8.21 -20.58 -6.91
N ASN A 226 -8.29 -19.27 -6.65
CA ASN A 226 -9.31 -18.59 -5.86
C ASN A 226 -9.49 -19.17 -4.44
N ARG A 227 -8.38 -19.46 -3.75
CA ARG A 227 -8.40 -20.15 -2.45
C ARG A 227 -8.37 -19.21 -1.25
N VAL A 228 -7.54 -18.19 -1.26
CA VAL A 228 -7.29 -17.32 -0.10
C VAL A 228 -7.91 -15.96 -0.34
N THR A 229 -8.80 -15.51 0.55
CA THR A 229 -9.44 -14.20 0.43
C THR A 229 -8.44 -13.07 0.63
N VAL A 230 -8.48 -12.10 -0.29
CA VAL A 230 -7.75 -10.84 -0.14
C VAL A 230 -8.57 -9.91 0.78
N PRO A 231 -8.03 -9.46 1.92
CA PRO A 231 -8.75 -8.52 2.78
C PRO A 231 -8.83 -7.13 2.15
N THR A 232 -9.91 -6.41 2.43
CA THR A 232 -10.11 -5.02 1.97
C THR A 232 -9.34 -4.01 2.81
N HIS A 233 -9.22 -4.28 4.11
CA HIS A 233 -8.57 -3.41 5.08
C HIS A 233 -7.72 -4.21 6.05
N ILE A 234 -6.62 -3.60 6.49
CA ILE A 234 -5.79 -4.07 7.59
C ILE A 234 -5.88 -3.04 8.72
N TRP A 235 -5.97 -3.48 9.96
CA TRP A 235 -6.07 -2.59 11.11
C TRP A 235 -5.22 -3.08 12.28
N THR A 236 -4.77 -2.16 13.13
CA THR A 236 -4.08 -2.46 14.39
C THR A 236 -4.65 -1.59 15.49
N ALA A 237 -4.90 -2.19 16.65
CA ALA A 237 -5.27 -1.54 17.90
C ALA A 237 -4.17 -1.74 18.93
N VAL A 238 -3.86 -0.70 19.68
CA VAL A 238 -2.80 -0.65 20.69
C VAL A 238 -3.40 -0.18 22.01
N CYS A 239 -3.08 -0.89 23.08
CA CYS A 239 -3.45 -0.58 24.46
C CYS A 239 -2.21 -0.71 25.33
N TYR A 240 -1.63 0.42 25.76
CA TYR A 240 -0.48 0.45 26.66
C TYR A 240 -0.94 0.78 28.08
N ILE A 241 -0.54 -0.08 29.02
CA ILE A 241 -0.84 0.03 30.44
C ILE A 241 0.46 0.30 31.19
N HIS A 242 0.53 1.49 31.79
CA HIS A 242 1.62 1.83 32.69
C HIS A 242 1.38 1.15 34.06
N PRO A 243 2.41 0.63 34.75
CA PRO A 243 2.21 -0.22 35.93
C PRO A 243 1.67 0.51 37.16
N THR A 244 2.04 1.79 37.33
CA THR A 244 1.72 2.56 38.54
C THR A 244 0.99 3.88 38.27
N ASN A 245 1.36 4.59 37.19
CA ASN A 245 0.73 5.84 36.79
C ASN A 245 -0.25 5.62 35.65
N GLU A 246 -1.54 5.51 35.97
CA GLU A 246 -2.55 5.35 34.93
C GLU A 246 -2.47 6.49 33.89
N GLU A 247 -2.12 7.74 34.24
CA GLU A 247 -2.10 8.89 33.31
C GLU A 247 -1.12 8.77 32.14
N GLU A 248 -0.14 7.87 32.27
CA GLU A 248 0.82 7.54 31.21
C GLU A 248 0.35 6.37 30.33
N SER A 249 -0.77 5.73 30.67
CA SER A 249 -1.43 4.73 29.84
C SER A 249 -2.13 5.40 28.65
N PHE A 250 -2.20 4.69 27.52
CA PHE A 250 -2.87 5.21 26.33
C PHE A 250 -3.33 4.09 25.42
N SER A 251 -4.27 4.44 24.54
CA SER A 251 -4.79 3.56 23.52
C SER A 251 -5.09 4.30 22.23
N PHE A 252 -4.88 3.63 21.11
CA PHE A 252 -5.22 4.12 19.79
C PHE A 252 -5.30 2.95 18.82
N GLY A 253 -5.93 3.17 17.68
CA GLY A 253 -5.89 2.22 16.58
C GLY A 253 -5.63 2.92 15.25
N TYR A 254 -5.30 2.16 14.23
CA TYR A 254 -5.23 2.65 12.85
C TYR A 254 -5.72 1.58 11.89
N ILE A 255 -6.30 2.03 10.78
CA ILE A 255 -6.87 1.17 9.73
C ILE A 255 -6.48 1.69 8.36
N GLY A 256 -6.08 0.78 7.48
CA GLY A 256 -5.62 1.07 6.13
C GLY A 256 -6.31 0.25 5.06
N LEU A 257 -6.52 0.83 3.88
CA LEU A 257 -6.99 0.12 2.69
C LEU A 257 -5.88 -0.76 2.10
N ASN A 258 -6.15 -2.04 1.86
CA ASN A 258 -5.16 -2.97 1.30
C ASN A 258 -5.00 -2.80 -0.22
N LYS A 259 -4.39 -1.67 -0.63
CA LYS A 259 -4.14 -1.27 -2.02
C LYS A 259 -2.80 -0.54 -2.13
N PRO A 260 -2.17 -0.43 -3.32
CA PRO A 260 -0.84 0.16 -3.49
C PRO A 260 -0.62 1.52 -2.82
N HIS A 261 -1.64 2.38 -2.84
CA HIS A 261 -1.64 3.70 -2.20
C HIS A 261 -2.78 3.83 -1.18
N GLY A 262 -3.09 2.75 -0.49
CA GLY A 262 -4.15 2.71 0.51
C GLY A 262 -3.94 3.75 1.61
N SER A 263 -4.97 4.55 1.86
CA SER A 263 -4.93 5.53 2.94
C SER A 263 -4.99 4.83 4.29
N ILE A 264 -4.15 5.27 5.24
CA ILE A 264 -4.11 4.75 6.61
C ILE A 264 -4.56 5.85 7.57
N HIS A 265 -5.57 5.54 8.39
CA HIS A 265 -6.21 6.48 9.30
C HIS A 265 -6.04 6.04 10.75
N VAL A 266 -5.38 6.87 11.55
CA VAL A 266 -5.36 6.73 13.02
C VAL A 266 -6.70 7.14 13.63
N LYS A 267 -7.15 6.42 14.65
CA LYS A 267 -8.46 6.55 15.31
C LYS A 267 -8.34 6.29 16.81
N LYS A 268 -9.31 6.77 17.59
CA LYS A 268 -9.55 6.27 18.95
C LYS A 268 -10.07 4.83 18.86
N ILE A 269 -9.89 4.03 19.91
CA ILE A 269 -10.35 2.64 19.91
C ILE A 269 -11.86 2.56 19.68
N THR A 270 -12.65 3.40 20.34
CA THR A 270 -14.11 3.48 20.14
C THR A 270 -14.48 3.71 18.67
N ASP A 271 -13.78 4.62 18.00
CA ASP A 271 -14.07 4.98 16.61
C ASP A 271 -13.61 3.88 15.64
N LEU A 272 -12.50 3.21 15.96
CA LEU A 272 -12.05 2.03 15.22
C LEU A 272 -13.05 0.88 15.38
N THR A 273 -13.48 0.57 16.60
CA THR A 273 -14.48 -0.46 16.90
C THR A 273 -15.76 -0.18 16.11
N ASN A 274 -16.30 1.04 16.16
CA ASN A 274 -17.50 1.40 15.41
C ASN A 274 -17.33 1.24 13.89
N HIS A 275 -16.19 1.66 13.35
CA HIS A 275 -15.90 1.51 11.92
C HIS A 275 -15.79 0.01 11.53
N LEU A 276 -15.14 -0.80 12.35
CA LEU A 276 -15.03 -2.24 12.13
C LEU A 276 -16.39 -2.94 12.27
N SER A 277 -17.26 -2.52 13.18
CA SER A 277 -18.63 -3.04 13.31
C SER A 277 -19.40 -2.92 11.99
N THR A 278 -19.24 -1.80 11.26
CA THR A 278 -19.83 -1.64 9.93
C THR A 278 -19.19 -2.56 8.90
N LEU A 279 -17.85 -2.68 8.90
CA LEU A 279 -17.12 -3.47 7.90
C LEU A 279 -17.32 -4.99 8.06
N TYR A 280 -17.41 -5.48 9.31
CA TYR A 280 -17.70 -6.89 9.61
C TYR A 280 -19.20 -7.20 9.70
N VAL A 281 -20.07 -6.19 9.59
CA VAL A 281 -21.53 -6.33 9.77
C VAL A 281 -21.85 -7.00 11.12
N SER A 282 -21.26 -6.48 12.19
CA SER A 282 -21.36 -7.04 13.54
C SER A 282 -21.73 -5.97 14.55
N ASN A 283 -22.86 -6.16 15.24
CA ASN A 283 -23.35 -5.20 16.24
C ASN A 283 -22.67 -5.36 17.61
N ASN A 284 -21.90 -6.43 17.80
CA ASN A 284 -21.31 -6.81 19.09
C ASN A 284 -19.78 -6.81 19.05
N LEU A 285 -19.18 -6.17 18.05
CA LEU A 285 -17.73 -6.16 17.88
C LEU A 285 -17.07 -5.36 19.01
N LYS A 286 -16.10 -5.98 19.68
CA LYS A 286 -15.25 -5.33 20.68
C LYS A 286 -13.81 -5.78 20.49
N ILE A 287 -12.90 -4.82 20.41
CA ILE A 287 -11.46 -5.11 20.28
C ILE A 287 -10.86 -5.36 21.67
N PHE A 288 -11.21 -4.53 22.66
CA PHE A 288 -10.82 -4.64 24.06
C PHE A 288 -12.06 -4.64 24.94
N GLU A 289 -11.99 -5.30 26.12
CA GLU A 289 -13.13 -5.49 27.05
C GLU A 289 -13.88 -4.19 27.38
N ASP A 290 -13.13 -3.11 27.61
CA ASP A 290 -13.60 -1.77 27.99
C ASP A 290 -13.07 -0.67 27.02
N ASP A 291 -12.82 -1.06 25.77
CA ASP A 291 -12.19 -0.22 24.73
C ASP A 291 -10.81 0.33 25.13
N CYS A 292 -10.18 -0.22 26.18
CA CYS A 292 -8.96 0.32 26.78
C CYS A 292 -9.10 1.83 27.04
N THR A 293 -10.21 2.19 27.68
CA THR A 293 -10.54 3.57 28.05
C THR A 293 -10.10 3.86 29.48
N PHE A 294 -9.67 5.09 29.71
CA PHE A 294 -9.21 5.53 31.02
C PHE A 294 -9.89 6.86 31.38
N SER A 295 -10.58 6.86 32.52
CA SER A 295 -11.56 7.88 32.91
C SER A 295 -11.04 9.32 32.91
N ASN A 296 -9.74 9.53 33.17
CA ASN A 296 -9.13 10.86 33.32
C ASN A 296 -8.17 11.26 32.17
N GLN A 297 -8.01 10.45 31.11
CA GLN A 297 -6.76 10.43 30.32
C GLN A 297 -6.94 10.52 28.79
N LYS A 298 -8.03 11.14 28.32
CA LYS A 298 -8.18 11.48 26.89
C LYS A 298 -6.93 12.18 26.32
N ARG A 299 -6.22 12.96 27.15
CA ARG A 299 -5.08 13.79 26.75
C ARG A 299 -3.86 13.01 26.24
N LYS A 300 -3.46 11.89 26.87
CA LYS A 300 -2.26 11.14 26.44
C LYS A 300 -2.52 10.42 25.12
N SER A 301 -3.62 9.66 25.02
CA SER A 301 -4.07 9.02 23.77
C SER A 301 -4.19 10.02 22.64
N GLU A 302 -4.84 11.17 22.86
CA GLU A 302 -4.96 12.22 21.84
C GLU A 302 -3.61 12.81 21.43
N THR A 303 -2.67 12.96 22.38
CA THR A 303 -1.32 13.43 22.08
C THR A 303 -0.55 12.43 21.23
N VAL A 304 -0.64 11.13 21.54
CA VAL A 304 -0.01 10.05 20.76
C VAL A 304 -0.62 9.98 19.35
N ILE A 305 -1.95 10.02 19.24
CA ILE A 305 -2.67 10.05 17.96
C ILE A 305 -2.23 11.25 17.11
N LYS A 306 -2.20 12.46 17.69
CA LYS A 306 -1.73 13.67 16.99
C LYS A 306 -0.26 13.55 16.57
N LYS A 307 0.60 12.95 17.39
CA LYS A 307 2.01 12.72 17.07
C LYS A 307 2.17 11.73 15.90
N LEU A 308 1.40 10.64 15.90
CA LEU A 308 1.36 9.66 14.80
C LEU A 308 0.89 10.31 13.50
N GLY A 309 -0.25 11.00 13.52
CA GLY A 309 -0.75 11.72 12.35
C GLY A 309 0.29 12.72 11.81
N ARG A 310 0.95 13.46 12.71
CA ARG A 310 1.99 14.42 12.34
C ARG A 310 3.25 13.79 11.72
N ARG A 311 3.60 12.56 12.08
CA ARG A 311 4.81 11.92 11.55
C ARG A 311 4.55 11.12 10.28
N ILE A 312 3.41 10.44 10.20
CA ILE A 312 3.15 9.43 9.16
C ILE A 312 2.05 9.82 8.18
N GLN A 313 1.07 10.63 8.59
CA GLN A 313 0.02 11.13 7.68
C GLN A 313 0.39 12.48 7.05
N LEU A 314 1.32 13.23 7.64
CA LEU A 314 1.91 14.44 7.03
C LEU A 314 2.94 14.28 5.88
N PRO A 315 3.21 13.12 5.26
CA PRO A 315 4.09 13.05 4.10
C PRO A 315 3.35 12.87 2.77
N MET A 316 2.20 13.53 2.56
CA MET A 316 1.82 13.95 1.19
C MET A 316 2.34 15.36 0.90
N GLY A 317 2.21 16.27 1.85
CA GLY A 317 2.70 17.65 1.74
C GLY A 317 4.22 17.83 1.83
N ASN A 318 4.98 16.78 2.19
CA ASN A 318 6.44 16.72 2.07
C ASN A 318 6.93 15.90 0.87
N ARG A 319 6.05 15.13 0.21
CA ARG A 319 6.34 14.44 -1.06
C ARG A 319 6.12 15.34 -2.27
N LEU A 320 5.22 16.31 -2.12
CA LEU A 320 5.05 17.45 -3.01
C LEU A 320 5.64 18.67 -2.29
N THR A 321 6.46 19.48 -2.95
CA THR A 321 6.83 20.80 -2.39
C THR A 321 5.60 21.69 -2.40
N MET A 322 4.85 21.71 -1.29
CA MET A 322 3.71 22.61 -1.12
C MET A 322 4.15 23.90 -0.42
N THR A 323 3.60 25.05 -0.81
CA THR A 323 3.80 26.27 -0.02
C THR A 323 3.10 26.12 1.34
N PRO A 324 3.59 26.80 2.40
CA PRO A 324 2.96 26.77 3.72
C PRO A 324 1.46 27.10 3.67
N ASP A 325 1.06 28.03 2.79
CA ASP A 325 -0.33 28.44 2.64
C ASP A 325 -1.21 27.33 2.05
N VAL A 326 -0.72 26.60 1.05
CA VAL A 326 -1.45 25.47 0.46
C VAL A 326 -1.59 24.34 1.48
N MET A 327 -0.53 24.06 2.23
CA MET A 327 -0.54 23.05 3.29
C MET A 327 -1.51 23.41 4.41
N ASN A 328 -1.49 24.67 4.88
CA ASN A 328 -2.41 25.18 5.89
C ASN A 328 -3.87 25.13 5.40
N THR A 329 -4.10 25.48 4.14
CA THR A 329 -5.44 25.43 3.51
C THR A 329 -5.97 24.01 3.47
N LEU A 330 -5.14 23.05 3.03
CA LEU A 330 -5.51 21.64 2.98
C LEU A 330 -5.79 21.07 4.38
N HIS A 331 -4.95 21.39 5.36
CA HIS A 331 -5.17 20.98 6.75
C HIS A 331 -6.44 21.57 7.35
N ALA A 332 -6.72 22.85 7.11
CA ALA A 332 -7.95 23.48 7.57
C ALA A 332 -9.18 22.79 6.95
N ALA A 333 -9.16 22.55 5.64
CA ALA A 333 -10.24 21.87 4.94
C ALA A 333 -10.48 20.45 5.47
N MET A 334 -9.42 19.65 5.65
CA MET A 334 -9.51 18.29 6.21
C MET A 334 -10.00 18.31 7.66
N SER A 335 -9.50 19.23 8.48
CA SER A 335 -9.90 19.33 9.90
C SER A 335 -11.37 19.67 10.08
N LEU A 336 -11.97 20.41 9.15
CA LEU A 336 -13.38 20.80 9.18
C LEU A 336 -14.29 19.77 8.49
N SER A 337 -13.76 18.90 7.63
CA SER A 337 -14.54 17.84 6.97
C SER A 337 -14.62 16.54 7.77
N ASP A 338 -13.67 16.32 8.68
CA ASP A 338 -13.50 15.06 9.41
C ASP A 338 -14.19 15.07 10.80
N ASP A 339 -14.77 16.19 11.21
CA ASP A 339 -15.51 16.33 12.46
C ASP A 339 -17.03 16.17 12.22
N GLU A 340 -17.53 14.94 12.42
CA GLU A 340 -18.96 14.60 12.28
C GLU A 340 -19.86 15.33 13.30
N THR A 341 -19.30 16.05 14.27
CA THR A 341 -20.06 16.80 15.29
C THR A 341 -20.29 18.27 14.94
N VAL A 342 -19.61 18.79 13.92
CA VAL A 342 -19.67 20.21 13.52
C VAL A 342 -20.65 20.38 12.36
N THR A 343 -21.67 21.24 12.56
CA THR A 343 -22.78 21.48 11.62
C THR A 343 -22.40 22.27 10.36
N TYR A 344 -21.12 22.61 10.19
CA TYR A 344 -20.62 23.40 9.06
C TYR A 344 -19.27 22.88 8.57
N PRO A 345 -19.10 22.63 7.26
CA PRO A 345 -20.12 22.64 6.20
C PRO A 345 -21.04 21.41 6.27
N ALA A 346 -22.32 21.58 5.94
CA ALA A 346 -23.34 20.51 5.93
C ALA A 346 -23.05 19.35 4.94
N LYS A 347 -22.00 19.49 4.12
CA LYS A 347 -21.47 18.47 3.20
C LYS A 347 -19.94 18.51 3.28
N ARG A 348 -19.29 17.36 3.08
CA ARG A 348 -17.83 17.30 2.99
C ARG A 348 -17.30 18.31 1.96
N GLY A 349 -16.21 18.99 2.33
CA GLY A 349 -15.52 19.90 1.42
C GLY A 349 -15.10 19.18 0.14
N ARG A 350 -15.32 19.83 -1.01
CA ARG A 350 -14.92 19.30 -2.32
C ARG A 350 -13.80 20.15 -2.89
N ILE A 351 -12.68 19.52 -3.24
CA ILE A 351 -11.62 20.16 -4.04
C ILE A 351 -12.11 20.23 -5.48
N THR A 352 -12.22 21.43 -6.04
CA THR A 352 -12.73 21.66 -7.40
C THR A 352 -11.63 21.81 -8.44
N ASP A 353 -10.45 22.26 -8.02
CA ASP A 353 -9.28 22.45 -8.88
C ASP A 353 -8.01 22.09 -8.11
N LEU A 354 -7.06 21.44 -8.76
CA LEU A 354 -5.77 21.08 -8.18
C LEU A 354 -4.67 21.26 -9.23
N LYS A 355 -3.71 22.12 -8.94
CA LYS A 355 -2.53 22.32 -9.79
C LYS A 355 -1.35 21.55 -9.20
N VAL A 356 -0.82 20.62 -9.99
CA VAL A 356 0.36 19.83 -9.62
C VAL A 356 1.39 19.97 -10.72
N ASP A 357 2.53 20.54 -10.36
CA ASP A 357 3.66 20.76 -11.26
C ASP A 357 4.72 19.67 -10.99
N PHE A 358 5.11 18.96 -12.04
CA PHE A 358 6.14 17.93 -12.02
C PHE A 358 7.42 18.48 -12.66
N ILE A 359 8.54 18.21 -12.01
CA ILE A 359 9.85 18.73 -12.39
C ILE A 359 10.71 17.57 -12.92
N TYR A 360 11.20 17.68 -14.14
CA TYR A 360 12.03 16.68 -14.82
C TYR A 360 13.40 17.25 -15.20
N ASN A 361 14.40 16.39 -15.17
CA ASN A 361 15.78 16.77 -15.51
C ASN A 361 16.03 16.89 -17.02
N ASN A 362 15.21 16.24 -17.85
CA ASN A 362 15.28 16.31 -19.31
C ASN A 362 13.99 15.81 -19.97
N VAL A 363 13.85 16.11 -21.27
CA VAL A 363 12.69 15.77 -22.12
C VAL A 363 12.46 14.25 -22.21
N GLN A 364 13.51 13.43 -22.23
CA GLN A 364 13.34 11.97 -22.34
C GLN A 364 12.72 11.37 -21.07
N THR A 365 13.14 11.83 -19.89
CA THR A 365 12.53 11.43 -18.62
C THR A 365 11.09 11.90 -18.50
N TRP A 366 10.79 13.10 -19.00
CA TRP A 366 9.42 13.60 -19.08
C TRP A 366 8.55 12.78 -20.03
N LEU A 367 9.03 12.49 -21.25
CA LEU A 367 8.29 11.67 -22.22
C LEU A 367 7.90 10.32 -21.62
N ARG A 368 8.86 9.61 -21.02
CA ARG A 368 8.59 8.33 -20.35
C ARG A 368 7.60 8.46 -19.19
N GLY A 369 7.76 9.49 -18.35
CA GLY A 369 6.86 9.74 -17.23
C GLY A 369 5.44 10.09 -17.69
N MET A 370 5.34 10.88 -18.76
CA MET A 370 4.08 11.30 -19.39
C MET A 370 3.35 10.10 -20.02
N GLU A 371 4.05 9.22 -20.74
CA GLU A 371 3.45 7.99 -21.29
C GLU A 371 2.97 7.04 -20.19
N ALA A 372 3.74 6.88 -19.11
CA ALA A 372 3.30 6.09 -17.96
C ALA A 372 2.06 6.68 -17.28
N MET A 373 1.97 8.02 -17.21
CA MET A 373 0.85 8.71 -16.59
C MET A 373 -0.45 8.56 -17.40
N LYS A 374 -0.36 8.62 -18.73
CA LYS A 374 -1.49 8.33 -19.63
C LYS A 374 -1.95 6.89 -19.48
N LEU A 375 -1.02 5.95 -19.62
CA LEU A 375 -1.31 4.51 -19.56
C LEU A 375 -1.96 4.09 -18.23
N THR A 376 -1.50 4.66 -17.11
CA THR A 376 -1.93 4.24 -15.78
C THR A 376 -3.17 4.98 -15.28
N PHE A 377 -3.31 6.26 -15.63
CA PHE A 377 -4.29 7.15 -14.99
C PHE A 377 -5.20 7.91 -15.97
N GLY A 378 -4.95 7.85 -17.29
CA GLY A 378 -5.66 8.68 -18.28
C GLY A 378 -5.37 10.17 -18.12
N LEU A 379 -4.20 10.52 -17.58
CA LEU A 379 -3.75 11.90 -17.35
C LEU A 379 -2.52 12.21 -18.20
N ALA A 380 -2.36 13.48 -18.59
CA ALA A 380 -1.21 13.98 -19.32
C ALA A 380 -0.41 14.99 -18.48
N CYS A 381 0.91 15.03 -18.66
CA CYS A 381 1.75 16.06 -18.06
C CYS A 381 2.13 17.10 -19.13
N VAL A 382 1.37 18.20 -19.17
CA VAL A 382 1.40 19.22 -20.22
C VAL A 382 2.49 20.25 -19.92
N LEU A 383 3.37 20.49 -20.88
CA LEU A 383 4.43 21.49 -20.76
C LEU A 383 3.84 22.90 -20.70
N SER A 384 4.20 23.63 -19.65
CA SER A 384 3.75 25.00 -19.39
C SER A 384 4.84 26.05 -19.60
N THR A 385 6.06 25.61 -19.93
CA THR A 385 7.23 26.47 -20.23
C THR A 385 7.97 25.95 -21.48
N PRO A 386 8.47 26.84 -22.37
CA PRO A 386 9.28 26.43 -23.52
C PRO A 386 10.65 25.95 -23.04
N PHE A 387 11.17 24.87 -23.64
CA PHE A 387 12.50 24.36 -23.31
C PHE A 387 13.61 25.13 -24.03
N ALA A 388 14.68 25.51 -23.32
CA ALA A 388 15.89 26.10 -23.91
C ALA A 388 17.22 25.43 -23.43
N GLY A 389 17.17 24.25 -22.79
CA GLY A 389 18.34 23.58 -22.24
C GLY A 389 19.15 22.73 -23.25
N ARG A 390 20.48 22.63 -23.08
CA ARG A 390 21.29 21.68 -23.88
C ARG A 390 21.02 20.23 -23.46
N VAL A 391 20.71 19.37 -24.41
CA VAL A 391 20.67 17.91 -24.18
C VAL A 391 22.10 17.42 -23.99
N ARG A 392 22.45 16.99 -22.77
CA ARG A 392 23.82 16.64 -22.41
C ARG A 392 24.30 15.39 -23.15
N ASP A 393 25.42 15.54 -23.86
CA ASP A 393 26.45 14.51 -24.02
C ASP A 393 27.10 14.28 -22.64
N GLU A 394 27.22 13.04 -22.18
CA GLU A 394 27.49 12.67 -20.77
C GLU A 394 28.85 13.11 -20.18
N LEU A 395 29.71 13.86 -20.89
CA LEU A 395 31.13 13.96 -20.55
C LEU A 395 31.67 15.31 -20.03
N ARG A 396 30.88 16.37 -19.81
CA ARG A 396 31.41 17.60 -19.19
C ARG A 396 30.53 18.20 -18.09
N ARG A 397 30.96 17.97 -16.84
CA ARG A 397 30.56 18.75 -15.66
C ARG A 397 31.14 20.17 -15.75
N LYS A 398 30.36 21.12 -16.26
CA LYS A 398 30.43 22.52 -15.81
C LYS A 398 29.07 22.95 -15.29
N ARG A 399 29.10 23.71 -14.18
CA ARG A 399 27.94 24.35 -13.56
C ARG A 399 27.30 25.30 -14.58
N GLN A 400 26.15 24.91 -15.09
CA GLN A 400 25.19 25.80 -15.75
C GLN A 400 23.84 25.45 -15.14
N THR A 401 23.10 26.48 -14.76
CA THR A 401 21.71 26.42 -14.27
C THR A 401 20.88 25.67 -15.31
N SER A 402 20.56 24.40 -15.04
CA SER A 402 19.59 23.66 -15.84
C SER A 402 18.23 24.31 -15.59
N GLU A 403 17.62 24.87 -16.63
CA GLU A 403 16.19 25.16 -16.59
C GLU A 403 15.47 23.81 -16.39
N GLU A 404 14.94 23.58 -15.19
CA GLU A 404 14.25 22.35 -14.86
C GLU A 404 12.93 22.30 -15.65
N LEU A 405 12.61 21.13 -16.24
CA LEU A 405 11.44 21.00 -17.09
C LEU A 405 10.20 20.84 -16.22
N VAL A 406 9.31 21.83 -16.27
CA VAL A 406 8.07 21.83 -15.50
C VAL A 406 6.89 21.48 -16.41
N CYS A 407 6.17 20.42 -16.06
CA CYS A 407 4.89 20.09 -16.68
C CYS A 407 3.78 20.05 -15.63
N ARG A 408 2.56 20.36 -16.06
CA ARG A 408 1.38 20.37 -15.20
C ARG A 408 0.49 19.20 -15.53
N ILE A 409 -0.01 18.51 -14.51
CA ILE A 409 -0.98 17.42 -14.70
C ILE A 409 -2.30 18.01 -15.20
N ALA A 410 -2.83 17.41 -16.26
CA ALA A 410 -4.15 17.70 -16.81
C ALA A 410 -4.83 16.41 -17.31
N PRO A 411 -6.17 16.37 -17.42
CA PRO A 411 -6.86 15.29 -18.12
C PRO A 411 -6.36 15.15 -19.57
N GLU A 412 -6.25 13.91 -20.05
CA GLU A 412 -5.94 13.67 -21.46
C GLU A 412 -7.15 14.05 -22.34
N VAL A 413 -6.91 14.77 -23.43
CA VAL A 413 -7.94 15.07 -24.44
C VAL A 413 -7.84 14.01 -25.54
N LEU A 414 -8.85 13.16 -25.63
CA LEU A 414 -8.92 12.06 -26.60
C LEU A 414 -9.91 12.40 -27.70
N ASP A 415 -9.40 12.89 -28.84
CA ASP A 415 -10.25 13.08 -30.01
C ASP A 415 -10.37 11.76 -30.78
N SER A 416 -11.59 11.23 -30.88
CA SER A 416 -11.93 10.01 -31.64
C SER A 416 -11.22 8.71 -31.20
N CYS A 417 -10.52 8.72 -30.05
CA CYS A 417 -9.81 7.57 -29.47
C CYS A 417 -10.59 6.95 -28.29
N ALA A 418 -10.65 5.62 -28.24
CA ALA A 418 -11.19 4.87 -27.08
C ALA A 418 -10.11 4.54 -26.03
N THR A 419 -8.83 4.58 -26.40
CA THR A 419 -7.68 4.40 -25.50
C THR A 419 -6.78 5.62 -25.51
N SER A 420 -5.89 5.74 -24.51
CA SER A 420 -4.84 6.77 -24.49
C SER A 420 -4.01 6.79 -25.78
N CYS A 421 -3.54 7.99 -26.13
CA CYS A 421 -2.71 8.20 -27.31
C CYS A 421 -1.23 7.97 -26.96
N LEU A 422 -0.74 6.78 -27.28
CA LEU A 422 0.56 6.27 -26.83
C LEU A 422 1.58 6.17 -27.97
N PHE A 423 2.85 6.34 -27.63
CA PHE A 423 3.95 6.25 -28.58
C PHE A 423 4.22 4.79 -29.01
N ASN A 424 4.31 4.56 -30.32
CA ASN A 424 4.70 3.27 -30.89
C ASN A 424 6.13 3.34 -31.43
N GLU A 425 7.04 2.52 -30.88
CA GLU A 425 8.46 2.56 -31.25
C GLU A 425 8.74 2.11 -32.69
N ILE A 426 7.96 1.15 -33.23
CA ILE A 426 8.15 0.61 -34.58
C ILE A 426 7.71 1.65 -35.62
N ALA A 427 6.55 2.25 -35.41
CA ALA A 427 5.99 3.24 -36.32
C ALA A 427 6.60 4.64 -36.13
N ARG A 428 7.33 4.85 -35.02
CA ARG A 428 7.90 6.14 -34.60
C ARG A 428 6.87 7.27 -34.57
N ASP A 429 5.66 6.94 -34.14
CA ASP A 429 4.53 7.86 -34.11
C ASP A 429 3.50 7.42 -33.05
N TYR A 430 2.49 8.26 -32.84
CA TYR A 430 1.47 8.08 -31.82
C TYR A 430 0.21 7.40 -32.37
N TYR A 431 -0.27 6.39 -31.64
CA TYR A 431 -1.44 5.61 -32.02
C TYR A 431 -2.38 5.37 -30.85
N CYS A 432 -3.66 5.25 -31.17
CA CYS A 432 -4.72 4.88 -30.24
C CYS A 432 -5.66 3.86 -30.90
N SER A 433 -6.40 3.12 -30.09
CA SER A 433 -7.50 2.28 -30.56
C SER A 433 -8.80 3.08 -30.54
N THR A 434 -9.60 2.98 -31.60
CA THR A 434 -10.99 3.48 -31.63
C THR A 434 -12.00 2.44 -31.13
N GLY A 435 -11.52 1.26 -30.71
CA GLY A 435 -12.32 0.08 -30.37
C GLY A 435 -12.47 -0.91 -31.53
N THR A 436 -12.38 -0.46 -32.78
CA THR A 436 -12.48 -1.31 -33.99
C THR A 436 -11.20 -1.35 -34.81
N MET A 437 -10.37 -0.31 -34.73
CA MET A 437 -9.10 -0.22 -35.44
C MET A 437 -8.11 0.64 -34.68
N THR A 438 -6.83 0.51 -35.05
CA THR A 438 -5.78 1.39 -34.56
C THR A 438 -5.62 2.55 -35.53
N VAL A 439 -5.69 3.78 -35.03
CA VAL A 439 -5.54 5.01 -35.83
C VAL A 439 -4.41 5.86 -35.27
N ARG A 440 -3.77 6.65 -36.14
CA ARG A 440 -2.80 7.66 -35.70
C ARG A 440 -3.54 8.70 -34.86
N CYS A 441 -2.94 9.11 -33.75
CA CYS A 441 -3.51 10.09 -32.84
C CYS A 441 -2.50 11.18 -32.51
N SER A 442 -3.00 12.27 -31.91
CA SER A 442 -2.14 13.34 -31.42
C SER A 442 -2.26 13.43 -29.90
N PRO A 443 -1.17 13.17 -29.15
CA PRO A 443 -1.23 13.25 -27.70
C PRO A 443 -1.35 14.70 -27.26
N THR A 444 -2.00 14.97 -26.12
CA THR A 444 -1.90 16.27 -25.45
C THR A 444 -0.58 16.34 -24.69
N TYR A 445 0.29 17.31 -25.02
CA TYR A 445 1.63 17.39 -24.41
C TYR A 445 2.17 18.80 -24.14
N SER A 446 1.67 19.84 -24.82
CA SER A 446 2.15 21.21 -24.63
C SER A 446 1.09 22.25 -24.96
N ASP A 447 1.11 23.35 -24.22
CA ASP A 447 0.30 24.54 -24.48
C ASP A 447 1.12 25.68 -25.10
N ILE A 448 2.25 25.36 -25.73
CA ILE A 448 3.19 26.37 -26.23
C ILE A 448 3.64 26.05 -27.66
N ALA A 449 3.52 27.02 -28.55
CA ALA A 449 4.04 26.97 -29.90
C ALA A 449 5.58 27.07 -29.95
N VAL A 450 6.19 26.71 -31.10
CA VAL A 450 7.64 26.79 -31.30
C VAL A 450 8.18 28.22 -31.12
N ASN A 451 7.37 29.25 -31.43
CA ASN A 451 7.73 30.65 -31.24
C ASN A 451 7.63 31.13 -29.78
N GLY A 452 7.11 30.29 -28.86
CA GLY A 452 6.94 30.60 -27.44
C GLY A 452 5.56 31.17 -27.06
N GLU A 453 4.66 31.38 -28.02
CA GLU A 453 3.30 31.84 -27.75
C GLU A 453 2.46 30.73 -27.10
N ARG A 454 1.56 31.13 -26.20
CA ARG A 454 0.64 30.20 -25.53
C ARG A 454 -0.51 29.83 -26.47
N CYS A 455 -0.75 28.53 -26.59
CA CYS A 455 -1.86 27.96 -27.34
C CYS A 455 -3.17 28.11 -26.55
N LYS A 456 -4.29 28.23 -27.26
CA LYS A 456 -5.63 28.19 -26.68
C LYS A 456 -5.91 26.80 -26.12
N SER A 457 -6.70 26.75 -25.05
CA SER A 457 -6.99 25.50 -24.33
C SER A 457 -7.80 24.48 -25.14
N ASP A 458 -8.56 24.93 -26.14
CA ASP A 458 -9.35 24.08 -27.04
C ASP A 458 -8.56 23.65 -28.29
N HIS A 459 -7.38 24.24 -28.53
CA HIS A 459 -6.51 23.94 -29.67
C HIS A 459 -5.04 23.92 -29.22
N THR A 460 -4.75 23.06 -28.24
CA THR A 460 -3.39 22.81 -27.73
C THR A 460 -2.53 22.11 -28.79
N CYS A 461 -1.26 21.89 -28.51
CA CYS A 461 -0.33 21.35 -29.50
C CYS A 461 -0.75 19.96 -29.97
N GLY A 462 -1.12 19.83 -31.25
CA GLY A 462 -1.55 18.56 -31.82
C GLY A 462 -1.80 18.59 -33.33
N HIS A 463 -2.37 17.50 -33.86
CA HIS A 463 -2.86 17.42 -35.24
C HIS A 463 -4.31 17.91 -35.30
N HIS A 464 -4.52 19.08 -35.87
CA HIS A 464 -5.85 19.66 -36.06
C HIS A 464 -6.35 19.46 -37.50
N GLY A 465 -6.69 18.23 -37.89
CA GLY A 465 -7.18 17.91 -39.25
C GLY A 465 -6.21 17.08 -40.10
N SER A 466 -6.38 17.05 -41.42
CA SER A 466 -5.74 16.08 -42.33
C SER A 466 -4.25 16.32 -42.66
N TYR A 467 -3.59 17.24 -41.97
CA TYR A 467 -2.18 17.57 -42.23
C TYR A 467 -1.22 16.85 -41.27
N ASP A 468 -0.07 16.39 -41.79
CA ASP A 468 0.98 15.71 -41.03
C ASP A 468 1.81 16.62 -40.10
N TYR A 469 1.34 17.85 -39.83
CA TYR A 469 2.05 18.83 -39.00
C TYR A 469 1.41 18.99 -37.63
N TYR A 470 2.23 19.33 -36.64
CA TYR A 470 1.80 19.72 -35.30
C TYR A 470 1.65 21.24 -35.24
N TRP A 471 0.49 21.69 -34.78
CA TRP A 471 0.08 23.07 -34.75
C TRP A 471 -0.79 23.34 -33.53
N CYS A 472 -0.91 24.61 -33.20
CA CYS A 472 -1.83 25.08 -32.18
C CYS A 472 -2.36 26.47 -32.57
N ASN A 473 -3.50 26.86 -32.02
CA ASN A 473 -4.08 28.17 -32.26
C ASN A 473 -3.67 29.12 -31.13
N THR A 474 -3.07 30.26 -31.46
CA THR A 474 -2.71 31.30 -30.48
C THR A 474 -3.70 32.46 -30.55
N GLU A 475 -3.53 33.51 -29.74
CA GLU A 475 -4.34 34.73 -29.88
C GLU A 475 -4.13 35.40 -31.24
N SER A 476 -2.92 35.30 -31.80
CA SER A 476 -2.50 35.99 -33.02
C SER A 476 -2.83 35.22 -34.30
N SER A 477 -2.54 33.91 -34.34
CA SER A 477 -2.80 33.03 -35.49
C SER A 477 -2.52 31.56 -35.17
N TRP A 478 -2.72 30.67 -36.14
CA TRP A 478 -2.17 29.32 -36.09
C TRP A 478 -0.63 29.36 -36.08
N GLN A 479 -0.02 28.57 -35.21
CA GLN A 479 1.43 28.44 -35.06
C GLN A 479 1.85 26.98 -35.05
N TYR A 480 3.07 26.70 -35.52
CA TYR A 480 3.65 25.36 -35.42
C TYR A 480 4.02 25.03 -33.97
N CYS A 481 3.91 23.75 -33.61
CA CYS A 481 4.43 23.22 -32.35
C CYS A 481 5.31 21.97 -32.59
N SER A 482 6.09 21.62 -31.58
CA SER A 482 7.17 20.62 -31.69
C SER A 482 6.69 19.23 -31.30
N PRO A 483 6.76 18.20 -32.17
CA PRO A 483 6.17 16.90 -31.87
C PRO A 483 6.81 16.26 -30.62
N PRO A 484 6.03 15.57 -29.77
CA PRO A 484 6.53 14.94 -28.54
C PRO A 484 7.20 13.60 -28.82
N LEU A 485 7.92 13.47 -29.92
CA LEU A 485 8.65 12.25 -30.26
C LEU A 485 9.93 12.15 -29.41
N PRO A 486 10.51 10.95 -29.23
CA PRO A 486 11.90 10.82 -28.80
C PRO A 486 12.76 11.82 -29.58
N LEU A 487 13.73 12.46 -28.91
CA LEU A 487 14.54 13.51 -29.54
C LEU A 487 15.13 12.99 -30.85
N GLY A 488 14.70 13.59 -31.95
CA GLY A 488 15.09 13.19 -33.28
C GLY A 488 16.60 13.32 -33.43
N LYS A 489 17.18 12.50 -34.29
CA LYS A 489 18.58 12.64 -34.67
C LYS A 489 18.67 13.17 -36.09
N THR A 490 19.57 14.10 -36.25
CA THR A 490 20.02 14.54 -37.58
C THR A 490 20.72 13.39 -38.29
N ASP A 491 20.86 13.50 -39.60
CA ASP A 491 21.59 12.52 -40.42
C ASP A 491 23.07 12.38 -40.00
N LYS A 492 23.58 13.34 -39.23
CA LYS A 492 24.94 13.39 -38.68
C LYS A 492 25.02 12.89 -37.23
N GLY A 493 23.94 12.31 -36.70
CA GLY A 493 23.87 11.73 -35.35
C GLY A 493 23.71 12.74 -34.21
N LYS A 494 23.60 14.04 -34.49
CA LYS A 494 23.32 15.07 -33.47
C LYS A 494 21.84 15.06 -33.07
N PHE A 495 21.54 15.28 -31.79
CA PHE A 495 20.17 15.39 -31.30
C PHE A 495 19.54 16.73 -31.69
N CYS A 496 18.28 16.66 -32.12
CA CYS A 496 17.41 17.81 -32.35
C CYS A 496 17.03 18.47 -31.02
N SER A 497 16.83 19.77 -31.05
CA SER A 497 16.28 20.56 -29.95
C SER A 497 14.81 20.19 -29.72
N SER A 498 14.37 20.15 -28.47
CA SER A 498 12.94 19.86 -28.19
C SER A 498 12.02 21.03 -28.55
N LYS A 499 12.55 22.26 -28.62
CA LYS A 499 11.79 23.44 -29.06
C LYS A 499 11.32 23.30 -30.51
N ARG A 500 12.13 22.68 -31.36
CA ARG A 500 11.82 22.36 -32.75
C ARG A 500 12.42 21.01 -33.12
N ASN A 501 11.75 19.94 -32.68
CA ASN A 501 12.16 18.56 -32.88
C ASN A 501 11.92 18.12 -34.33
N CYS A 502 12.42 16.94 -34.72
CA CYS A 502 12.38 16.48 -36.11
C CYS A 502 10.94 16.41 -36.68
N ALA A 503 10.61 17.34 -37.57
CA ALA A 503 9.32 17.40 -38.26
C ALA A 503 9.46 18.15 -39.60
N LYS A 504 8.38 18.18 -40.38
CA LYS A 504 8.36 18.86 -41.67
C LYS A 504 8.15 20.38 -41.58
N TYR A 505 7.39 20.86 -40.59
CA TYR A 505 7.09 22.30 -40.38
C TYR A 505 6.70 23.07 -41.65
N GLY A 506 5.80 22.51 -42.47
CA GLY A 506 5.34 23.11 -43.73
C GLY A 506 6.19 22.81 -44.97
N TYR A 507 7.31 22.09 -44.82
CA TYR A 507 8.18 21.69 -45.93
C TYR A 507 7.94 20.23 -46.36
N SER A 508 8.49 19.84 -47.52
CA SER A 508 8.43 18.44 -47.99
C SER A 508 9.42 17.50 -47.30
N TYR A 509 10.42 18.05 -46.58
CA TYR A 509 11.49 17.33 -45.91
C TYR A 509 11.43 17.50 -44.39
N TYR A 510 12.05 16.56 -43.66
CA TYR A 510 12.20 16.61 -42.21
C TYR A 510 13.44 17.41 -41.80
N TRP A 511 13.28 18.29 -40.82
CA TRP A 511 14.36 19.08 -40.27
C TRP A 511 14.09 19.44 -38.82
N CYS A 512 15.14 19.89 -38.12
CA CYS A 512 15.06 20.34 -36.74
C CYS A 512 16.09 21.43 -36.43
N ASP A 513 15.87 22.14 -35.33
CA ASP A 513 16.88 23.04 -34.77
C ASP A 513 17.84 22.26 -33.87
N LEU A 514 19.07 22.72 -33.75
CA LEU A 514 20.07 22.26 -32.79
C LEU A 514 20.18 23.27 -31.65
N ASP A 515 20.67 22.83 -30.48
CA ASP A 515 20.82 23.70 -29.31
C ASP A 515 21.88 24.82 -29.49
N ASP A 516 22.66 24.78 -30.56
CA ASP A 516 23.58 25.85 -30.96
C ASP A 516 22.92 26.93 -31.84
N GLY A 517 21.61 26.80 -32.11
CA GLY A 517 20.83 27.72 -32.93
C GLY A 517 20.93 27.46 -34.44
N SER A 518 21.71 26.48 -34.87
CA SER A 518 21.72 26.02 -36.27
C SER A 518 20.56 25.04 -36.55
N TRP A 519 20.28 24.77 -37.82
CA TRP A 519 19.29 23.77 -38.23
C TRP A 519 19.94 22.68 -39.07
N GLN A 520 19.37 21.47 -39.05
CA GLN A 520 19.82 20.34 -39.87
C GLN A 520 18.67 19.45 -40.34
N TYR A 521 18.91 18.71 -41.43
CA TYR A 521 18.05 17.61 -41.84
C TYR A 521 18.07 16.49 -40.81
N CYS A 522 16.93 15.84 -40.67
CA CYS A 522 16.74 14.73 -39.75
C CYS A 522 15.84 13.68 -40.39
N THR A 523 15.91 12.46 -39.87
CA THR A 523 15.03 11.36 -40.28
C THR A 523 14.14 10.97 -39.12
N ARG A 524 12.86 10.71 -39.42
CA ARG A 524 11.94 10.11 -38.46
C ARG A 524 12.38 8.73 -38.06
#